data_AF-A0A1V4ATZ1-F1
#
_entry.id   AF-A0A1V4ATZ1-F1
#
_cell.length_a   1.000
_cell.length_b   1.000
_cell.length_c   1.000
_cell.angle_alpha   90.00
_cell.angle_beta   90.00
_cell.angle_gamma   90.00
#
_symmetry.space_group_name_H-M   'P 1'
#
loop_
_entity.id
_entity.type
_entity.pdbx_description
1 polymer ?
#
loop_
_entity_poly.entity_id
_entity_poly.type
_entity_poly.pdbx_seq_one_letter_code
_entity_poly.pdbx_strand_id
1 'polypeptide(L)'
;MQKITILKDAVQKPEVSAHTTIITFDKLKNWIKQGTIVKHLFGYQEAEILTYHLAIIPKPFQIAVLLRLLSRNTCCFRDEQGLRCAITIRFLCKLFWQLIRDYRRRPELIQKVHCEVEYLIKHSTGKPQSSRMIDLSATPVYLRTDLWFGVRSGGSVGHIAGVLNNLGEFTDKPMFLTTDIIPTVKTEIETHVILPDNSYWDFKELPSFQFNEVFDQNARQLMNDKKIIIHLSKI
;
A
#
# COMPACT_ATOMS: atom_id res chain seq x y z
N MET A 1 19.14 -27.15 -7.44
CA MET A 1 18.92 -25.99 -8.33
C MET A 1 18.99 -24.73 -7.50
N GLN A 2 19.83 -23.75 -7.84
CA GLN A 2 20.00 -22.54 -7.01
C GLN A 2 18.85 -21.55 -7.21
N LYS A 3 18.15 -21.24 -6.11
CA LYS A 3 17.06 -20.27 -6.03
C LYS A 3 17.47 -19.09 -5.17
N ILE A 4 17.09 -17.87 -5.56
CA ILE A 4 17.23 -16.68 -4.71
C ILE A 4 15.85 -16.17 -4.29
N THR A 5 15.69 -15.91 -3.01
CA THR A 5 14.48 -15.30 -2.42
C THR A 5 14.85 -13.98 -1.79
N ILE A 6 14.27 -12.90 -2.29
CA ILE A 6 14.51 -11.54 -1.80
C ILE A 6 13.34 -11.14 -0.91
N LEU A 7 13.62 -10.86 0.37
CA LEU A 7 12.63 -10.38 1.32
C LEU A 7 12.51 -8.87 1.20
N LYS A 8 11.30 -8.40 0.85
CA LYS A 8 10.98 -6.99 0.72
C LYS A 8 9.73 -6.69 1.52
N ASP A 9 9.93 -6.20 2.74
CA ASP A 9 8.84 -5.80 3.64
C ASP A 9 7.93 -6.99 4.01
N ALA A 10 8.45 -8.23 3.89
CA ALA A 10 7.78 -9.45 4.34
C ALA A 10 7.97 -9.63 5.85
N VAL A 11 6.87 -9.81 6.55
CA VAL A 11 6.77 -10.09 7.98
C VAL A 11 7.11 -11.56 8.26
N GLN A 12 6.69 -12.48 7.37
CA GLN A 12 6.99 -13.90 7.50
C GLN A 12 8.28 -14.28 6.73
N LYS A 13 9.21 -14.92 7.44
CA LYS A 13 10.41 -15.51 6.80
C LYS A 13 10.03 -16.85 6.16
N PRO A 14 10.34 -17.07 4.87
CA PRO A 14 10.07 -18.34 4.23
C PRO A 14 10.96 -19.45 4.80
N GLU A 15 10.49 -20.70 4.71
CA GLU A 15 11.25 -21.86 5.15
C GLU A 15 12.58 -21.99 4.38
N VAL A 16 13.66 -22.19 5.14
CA VAL A 16 15.02 -22.29 4.58
C VAL A 16 15.20 -23.67 3.99
N SER A 17 15.36 -23.76 2.67
CA SER A 17 15.79 -25.00 2.00
C SER A 17 17.27 -24.91 1.62
N ALA A 18 17.95 -26.06 1.59
CA ALA A 18 19.41 -26.18 1.33
C ALA A 18 19.89 -25.58 -0.01
N HIS A 19 18.98 -25.23 -0.91
CA HIS A 19 19.28 -24.64 -2.23
C HIS A 19 18.72 -23.23 -2.43
N THR A 20 18.17 -22.62 -1.37
CA THR A 20 17.59 -21.28 -1.43
C THR A 20 18.47 -20.27 -0.70
N THR A 21 18.96 -19.29 -1.44
CA THR A 21 19.64 -18.12 -0.88
C THR A 21 18.59 -17.08 -0.51
N ILE A 22 18.40 -16.83 0.78
CA ILE A 22 17.49 -15.79 1.26
C ILE A 22 18.31 -14.53 1.56
N ILE A 23 17.93 -13.40 0.96
CA ILE A 23 18.53 -12.09 1.22
C ILE A 23 17.45 -11.05 1.49
N THR A 24 17.81 -9.99 2.21
CA THR A 24 16.95 -8.81 2.34
C THR A 24 17.10 -7.89 1.13
N PHE A 25 16.09 -7.09 0.85
CA PHE A 25 16.14 -6.09 -0.22
C PHE A 25 17.26 -5.06 0.00
N ASP A 26 17.60 -4.73 1.24
CA ASP A 26 18.73 -3.82 1.53
C ASP A 26 20.09 -4.46 1.24
N LYS A 27 20.24 -5.76 1.47
CA LYS A 27 21.44 -6.50 1.04
C LYS A 27 21.58 -6.47 -0.47
N LEU A 28 20.47 -6.61 -1.20
CA LEU A 28 20.45 -6.47 -2.66
C LEU A 28 20.83 -5.06 -3.12
N LYS A 29 20.31 -4.01 -2.47
CA LYS A 29 20.74 -2.61 -2.74
C LYS A 29 22.24 -2.43 -2.50
N ASN A 30 22.78 -3.03 -1.45
CA ASN A 30 24.21 -2.96 -1.17
C ASN A 30 25.04 -3.66 -2.24
N TRP A 31 24.58 -4.78 -2.80
CA TRP A 31 25.23 -5.42 -3.94
C TRP A 31 25.28 -4.53 -5.18
N ILE A 32 24.20 -3.78 -5.45
CA ILE A 32 24.15 -2.81 -6.55
C ILE A 32 25.15 -1.68 -6.29
N LYS A 33 25.12 -1.08 -5.09
CA LYS A 33 26.02 0.02 -4.71
C LYS A 33 27.50 -0.36 -4.77
N GLN A 34 27.84 -1.60 -4.42
CA GLN A 34 29.21 -2.12 -4.40
C GLN A 34 29.65 -2.72 -5.75
N GLY A 35 28.78 -2.78 -6.75
CA GLY A 35 29.06 -3.43 -8.03
C GLY A 35 29.18 -4.96 -7.97
N THR A 36 29.00 -5.57 -6.80
CA THR A 36 29.10 -7.03 -6.61
C THR A 36 27.92 -7.78 -7.24
N ILE A 37 26.84 -7.07 -7.59
CA ILE A 37 25.69 -7.65 -8.30
C ILE A 37 26.07 -8.33 -9.61
N VAL A 38 27.13 -7.89 -10.30
CA VAL A 38 27.60 -8.48 -11.57
C VAL A 38 27.90 -9.98 -11.42
N LYS A 39 28.41 -10.39 -10.25
CA LYS A 39 28.69 -11.80 -9.93
C LYS A 39 27.43 -12.66 -9.77
N HIS A 40 26.29 -12.02 -9.52
CA HIS A 40 25.01 -12.64 -9.29
C HIS A 40 24.09 -12.57 -10.52
N LEU A 41 24.48 -11.84 -11.56
CA LEU A 41 23.73 -11.74 -12.81
C LEU A 41 23.65 -13.12 -13.47
N PHE A 42 22.43 -13.54 -13.78
CA PHE A 42 22.12 -14.86 -14.31
C PHE A 42 22.74 -15.99 -13.47
N GLY A 43 22.99 -15.78 -12.18
CA GLY A 43 23.59 -16.80 -11.30
C GLY A 43 22.58 -17.84 -10.85
N TYR A 44 21.30 -17.47 -10.83
CA TYR A 44 20.24 -18.29 -10.25
C TYR A 44 19.33 -18.87 -11.34
N GLN A 45 18.80 -20.08 -11.08
CA GLN A 45 17.78 -20.67 -11.96
C GLN A 45 16.42 -19.98 -11.74
N GLU A 46 16.12 -19.70 -10.47
CA GLU A 46 14.87 -19.07 -10.06
C GLU A 46 15.13 -17.86 -9.17
N ALA A 47 14.37 -16.79 -9.38
CA ALA A 47 14.36 -15.62 -8.49
C ALA A 47 12.93 -15.28 -8.06
N GLU A 48 12.71 -15.15 -6.75
CA GLU A 48 11.44 -14.66 -6.22
C GLU A 48 11.66 -13.47 -5.29
N ILE A 49 10.72 -12.53 -5.29
CA ILE A 49 10.61 -11.54 -4.22
C ILE A 49 9.37 -11.86 -3.39
N LEU A 50 9.54 -11.89 -2.07
CA LEU A 50 8.44 -12.01 -1.12
C LEU A 50 8.13 -10.62 -0.58
N THR A 51 6.88 -10.20 -0.72
CA THR A 51 6.38 -8.91 -0.25
C THR A 51 5.12 -9.05 0.60
N TYR A 52 4.71 -7.97 1.27
CA TYR A 52 3.47 -7.97 2.04
C TYR A 52 2.24 -8.20 1.15
N HIS A 53 2.08 -7.40 0.11
CA HIS A 53 0.97 -7.49 -0.85
C HIS A 53 1.43 -7.09 -2.26
N LEU A 54 1.00 -7.82 -3.29
CA LEU A 54 1.39 -7.55 -4.67
C LEU A 54 0.97 -6.17 -5.22
N ALA A 55 -0.06 -5.53 -4.64
CA ALA A 55 -0.55 -4.23 -5.07
C ALA A 55 0.36 -3.05 -4.65
N ILE A 56 1.32 -3.31 -3.75
CA ILE A 56 2.04 -2.29 -2.99
C ILE A 56 3.55 -2.39 -3.26
N ILE A 57 3.93 -2.95 -4.40
CA ILE A 57 5.35 -3.11 -4.76
C ILE A 57 5.87 -1.75 -5.26
N PRO A 58 6.75 -1.05 -4.52
CA PRO A 58 7.35 0.17 -5.02
C PRO A 58 8.29 -0.15 -6.17
N LYS A 59 8.28 0.70 -7.19
CA LYS A 59 9.11 0.59 -8.39
C LYS A 59 8.98 -0.78 -9.06
N PRO A 60 7.75 -1.22 -9.38
CA PRO A 60 7.49 -2.59 -9.83
C PRO A 60 8.25 -2.92 -11.11
N PHE A 61 8.41 -1.96 -12.04
CA PHE A 61 9.19 -2.16 -13.25
C PHE A 61 10.66 -2.43 -12.95
N GLN A 62 11.29 -1.58 -12.13
CA GLN A 62 12.72 -1.70 -11.80
C GLN A 62 13.02 -3.00 -11.07
N ILE A 63 12.16 -3.40 -10.13
CA ILE A 63 12.30 -4.66 -9.39
C ILE A 63 12.11 -5.85 -10.33
N ALA A 64 11.13 -5.82 -11.24
CA ALA A 64 10.90 -6.90 -12.18
C ALA A 64 12.10 -7.10 -13.12
N VAL A 65 12.69 -6.02 -13.65
CA VAL A 65 13.91 -6.06 -14.47
C VAL A 65 15.07 -6.62 -13.67
N LEU A 66 15.26 -6.15 -12.42
CA LEU A 66 16.32 -6.63 -11.53
C LEU A 66 16.22 -8.13 -11.26
N LEU A 67 15.02 -8.64 -10.95
CA LEU A 67 14.79 -10.07 -10.75
C LEU A 67 15.05 -10.86 -12.04
N ARG A 68 14.64 -10.33 -13.19
CA ARG A 68 14.89 -10.98 -14.48
C ARG A 68 16.38 -11.08 -14.79
N LEU A 69 17.18 -10.10 -14.38
CA LEU A 69 18.64 -10.12 -14.53
C LEU A 69 19.33 -11.10 -13.57
N LEU A 70 18.72 -11.43 -12.44
CA LEU A 70 19.27 -12.40 -11.48
C LEU A 70 18.95 -13.85 -11.85
N SER A 71 17.82 -14.11 -12.51
CA SER A 71 17.38 -15.46 -12.88
C SER A 71 17.64 -15.80 -14.36
N ARG A 72 17.92 -17.07 -14.66
CA ARG A 72 17.94 -17.60 -16.04
C ARG A 72 16.59 -18.08 -16.54
N ASN A 73 15.73 -18.58 -15.65
CA ASN A 73 14.51 -19.27 -16.06
C ASN A 73 13.26 -18.57 -15.49
N THR A 74 12.89 -18.90 -14.25
CA THR A 74 11.63 -18.46 -13.65
C THR A 74 11.87 -17.29 -12.70
N CYS A 75 11.05 -16.26 -12.84
CA CYS A 75 11.04 -15.14 -11.90
C CYS A 75 9.60 -14.76 -11.55
N CYS A 76 9.35 -14.49 -10.27
CA CYS A 76 8.00 -14.17 -9.80
C CYS A 76 8.00 -13.22 -8.60
N PHE A 77 6.88 -12.51 -8.47
CA PHE A 77 6.49 -11.87 -7.23
C PHE A 77 5.62 -12.83 -6.43
N ARG A 78 5.81 -12.87 -5.11
CA ARG A 78 4.96 -13.58 -4.17
C ARG A 78 4.57 -12.65 -3.03
N ASP A 79 3.32 -12.71 -2.60
CA ASP A 79 2.89 -12.05 -1.35
C ASP A 79 2.76 -13.03 -0.16
N GLU A 80 2.45 -12.50 1.02
CA GLU A 80 2.23 -13.30 2.23
C GLU A 80 0.96 -14.17 2.16
N GLN A 81 0.01 -13.81 1.28
CA GLN A 81 -1.20 -14.59 1.03
C GLN A 81 -0.93 -15.79 0.10
N GLY A 82 0.30 -15.89 -0.43
CA GLY A 82 0.73 -16.98 -1.30
C GLY A 82 0.39 -16.76 -2.77
N LEU A 83 -0.20 -15.61 -3.15
CA LEU A 83 -0.43 -15.26 -4.54
C LEU A 83 0.89 -15.08 -5.24
N ARG A 84 0.98 -15.61 -6.46
CA ARG A 84 2.18 -15.55 -7.29
C ARG A 84 1.89 -14.83 -8.60
N CYS A 85 2.75 -13.88 -8.95
CA CYS A 85 2.73 -13.21 -10.24
C CYS A 85 4.02 -13.51 -11.00
N ALA A 86 3.93 -14.24 -12.11
CA ALA A 86 5.09 -14.56 -12.93
C ALA A 86 5.56 -13.32 -13.73
N ILE A 87 6.86 -13.04 -13.68
CA ILE A 87 7.48 -11.95 -14.41
C ILE A 87 7.84 -12.46 -15.82
N THR A 88 6.87 -12.37 -16.71
CA THR A 88 7.04 -12.67 -18.13
C THR A 88 7.49 -11.43 -18.91
N ILE A 89 7.95 -11.61 -20.16
CA ILE A 89 8.25 -10.48 -21.06
C ILE A 89 6.99 -9.61 -21.26
N ARG A 90 5.81 -10.24 -21.42
CA ARG A 90 4.53 -9.52 -21.51
C ARG A 90 4.25 -8.68 -20.26
N PHE A 91 4.54 -9.22 -19.08
CA PHE A 91 4.40 -8.49 -17.83
C PHE A 91 5.37 -7.31 -17.74
N LEU A 92 6.63 -7.48 -18.16
CA LEU A 92 7.60 -6.39 -18.24
C LEU A 92 7.15 -5.29 -19.22
N CYS A 93 6.65 -5.64 -20.40
CA CYS A 93 6.08 -4.67 -21.35
C CYS A 93 4.88 -3.93 -20.76
N LYS A 94 4.01 -4.63 -20.02
CA LYS A 94 2.87 -4.01 -19.31
C LYS A 94 3.36 -2.98 -18.29
N LEU A 95 4.33 -3.35 -17.44
CA LEU A 95 4.91 -2.44 -16.45
C LEU A 95 5.63 -1.26 -17.10
N PHE A 96 6.31 -1.47 -18.22
CA PHE A 96 6.97 -0.40 -18.96
C PHE A 96 5.96 0.59 -19.56
N TRP A 97 4.88 0.10 -20.17
CA TRP A 97 3.79 0.95 -20.66
C TRP A 97 3.08 1.70 -19.54
N GLN A 98 2.92 1.07 -18.39
CA GLN A 98 2.40 1.72 -17.20
C GLN A 98 3.33 2.86 -16.75
N LEU A 99 4.64 2.62 -16.65
CA LEU A 99 5.62 3.65 -16.34
C LEU A 99 5.55 4.85 -17.30
N ILE A 100 5.45 4.61 -18.61
CA ILE A 100 5.34 5.69 -19.61
C ILE A 100 4.02 6.46 -19.43
N ARG A 101 2.91 5.74 -19.23
CA ARG A 101 1.60 6.36 -19.00
C ARG A 101 1.62 7.25 -17.76
N ASP A 102 2.17 6.74 -16.66
CA ASP A 102 2.22 7.44 -15.38
C ASP A 102 3.18 8.64 -15.46
N TYR A 103 4.30 8.52 -16.19
CA TYR A 103 5.18 9.64 -16.48
C TYR A 103 4.48 10.75 -17.27
N ARG A 104 3.69 10.39 -18.30
CA ARG A 104 2.94 11.36 -19.11
C ARG A 104 1.80 12.04 -18.34
N ARG A 105 1.15 11.33 -17.42
CA ARG A 105 0.03 11.84 -16.60
C ARG A 105 0.47 12.53 -15.31
N ARG A 106 1.76 12.49 -14.98
CA ARG A 106 2.32 13.17 -13.81
C ARG A 106 1.93 14.65 -13.70
N PRO A 107 2.10 15.51 -14.73
CA PRO A 107 1.79 16.93 -14.60
C PRO A 107 0.30 17.18 -14.32
N GLU A 108 -0.58 16.40 -14.96
CA GLU A 108 -2.03 16.47 -14.74
C GLU A 108 -2.40 16.14 -13.29
N LEU A 109 -1.83 15.05 -12.73
CA LEU A 109 -2.06 14.67 -11.33
C LEU A 109 -1.59 15.78 -10.36
N ILE A 110 -0.40 16.33 -10.59
CA ILE A 110 0.15 17.39 -9.73
C ILE A 110 -0.72 18.65 -9.80
N GLN A 111 -1.13 19.05 -11.00
CA GLN A 111 -2.01 20.21 -11.18
C GLN A 111 -3.35 20.01 -10.49
N LYS A 112 -3.94 18.82 -10.61
CA LYS A 112 -5.20 18.46 -9.93
C LYS A 112 -5.08 18.59 -8.42
N VAL A 113 -4.05 17.98 -7.82
CA VAL A 113 -3.78 18.06 -6.38
C VAL A 113 -3.57 19.51 -5.94
N HIS A 114 -2.82 20.30 -6.71
CA HIS A 114 -2.61 21.71 -6.41
C HIS A 114 -3.93 22.50 -6.42
N CYS A 115 -4.76 22.33 -7.45
CA CYS A 115 -6.08 22.98 -7.52
C CYS A 115 -7.00 22.56 -6.36
N GLU A 116 -6.97 21.29 -5.97
CA GLU A 116 -7.74 20.77 -4.83
C GLU A 116 -7.28 21.38 -3.51
N VAL A 117 -5.97 21.44 -3.26
CA VAL A 117 -5.41 22.07 -2.07
C VAL A 117 -5.77 23.55 -2.00
N GLU A 118 -5.62 24.29 -3.10
CA GLU A 118 -6.03 25.70 -3.18
C GLU A 118 -7.52 25.89 -2.93
N TYR A 119 -8.35 25.01 -3.49
CA TYR A 119 -9.79 25.00 -3.23
C TYR A 119 -10.08 24.79 -1.74
N LEU A 120 -9.45 23.80 -1.10
CA LEU A 120 -9.63 23.52 0.32
C LEU A 120 -9.15 24.68 1.19
N ILE A 121 -7.99 25.29 0.90
CA ILE A 121 -7.46 26.44 1.64
C ILE A 121 -8.44 27.62 1.58
N LYS A 122 -8.93 27.94 0.37
CA LYS A 122 -9.87 29.05 0.15
C LYS A 122 -11.20 28.86 0.88
N HIS A 123 -11.69 27.61 0.99
CA HIS A 123 -12.97 27.31 1.62
C HIS A 123 -12.86 26.97 3.12
N SER A 124 -11.66 26.69 3.63
CA SER A 124 -11.42 26.37 5.05
C SER A 124 -11.11 27.61 5.90
N THR A 125 -10.67 28.71 5.30
CA THR A 125 -10.20 29.92 6.00
C THR A 125 -11.31 30.90 6.42
N GLY A 126 -12.57 30.65 6.01
CA GLY A 126 -13.64 31.65 6.14
C GLY A 126 -14.56 31.56 7.36
N LYS A 127 -14.81 30.37 7.93
CA LYS A 127 -15.66 30.20 9.13
C LYS A 127 -15.26 28.94 9.87
N PRO A 128 -15.13 28.95 11.22
CA PRO A 128 -15.21 27.69 11.96
C PRO A 128 -16.52 27.03 11.54
N GLN A 129 -16.48 25.79 11.07
CA GLN A 129 -17.70 25.01 10.89
C GLN A 129 -18.44 25.12 12.22
N SER A 130 -19.57 25.83 12.22
CA SER A 130 -20.45 25.95 13.38
C SER A 130 -20.55 24.57 13.99
N SER A 131 -20.27 24.44 15.28
CA SER A 131 -20.30 23.17 16.01
C SER A 131 -21.53 22.36 15.58
N ARG A 132 -21.35 21.48 14.59
CA ARG A 132 -22.44 20.64 14.13
C ARG A 132 -22.66 19.74 15.31
N MET A 133 -23.83 19.86 15.92
CA MET A 133 -24.20 19.02 17.05
C MET A 133 -23.96 17.58 16.61
N ILE A 134 -23.05 16.90 17.30
CA ILE A 134 -22.64 15.54 16.94
C ILE A 134 -23.86 14.66 17.19
N ASP A 135 -24.42 14.12 16.12
CA ASP A 135 -25.54 13.19 16.20
C ASP A 135 -25.07 11.80 16.62
N LEU A 136 -24.98 11.54 17.92
CA LEU A 136 -24.51 10.26 18.45
C LEU A 136 -25.34 9.05 17.99
N SER A 137 -26.51 9.24 17.38
CA SER A 137 -27.29 8.16 16.75
C SER A 137 -26.78 7.72 15.37
N ALA A 138 -25.87 8.48 14.76
CA ALA A 138 -25.30 8.16 13.45
C ALA A 138 -24.11 7.20 13.56
N THR A 139 -23.90 6.41 12.52
CA THR A 139 -22.76 5.48 12.40
C THR A 139 -21.47 6.30 12.31
N PRO A 140 -20.53 6.16 13.26
CA PRO A 140 -19.25 6.83 13.16
C PRO A 140 -18.35 6.10 12.15
N VAL A 141 -17.68 6.88 11.30
CA VAL A 141 -16.74 6.38 10.30
C VAL A 141 -15.33 6.80 10.70
N TYR A 142 -14.46 5.82 10.90
CA TYR A 142 -13.03 6.04 11.15
C TYR A 142 -12.25 5.81 9.86
N LEU A 143 -11.49 6.82 9.44
CA LEU A 143 -10.66 6.73 8.23
C LEU A 143 -9.18 6.59 8.59
N ARG A 144 -8.54 5.56 8.04
CA ARG A 144 -7.08 5.40 8.02
C ARG A 144 -6.61 5.36 6.56
N THR A 145 -5.94 6.43 6.13
CA THR A 145 -5.59 6.67 4.71
C THR A 145 -4.09 6.60 4.43
N ASP A 146 -3.25 6.31 5.43
CA ASP A 146 -1.81 6.18 5.24
C ASP A 146 -1.45 4.94 4.41
N LEU A 147 -0.38 5.05 3.61
CA LEU A 147 0.17 3.95 2.82
C LEU A 147 1.20 3.13 3.63
N TRP A 148 0.94 2.87 4.92
CA TRP A 148 1.77 1.97 5.74
C TRP A 148 1.07 0.63 5.93
N PHE A 149 1.77 -0.43 5.53
CA PHE A 149 1.21 -1.78 5.46
C PHE A 149 2.06 -2.77 6.27
N GLY A 150 1.44 -3.85 6.72
CA GLY A 150 2.06 -4.89 7.54
C GLY A 150 2.35 -4.48 8.98
N VAL A 151 1.78 -3.36 9.45
CA VAL A 151 2.04 -2.84 10.81
C VAL A 151 1.18 -3.59 11.83
N ARG A 152 1.81 -4.42 12.68
CA ARG A 152 1.11 -5.27 13.65
C ARG A 152 1.02 -4.71 15.07
N SER A 153 1.94 -3.81 15.43
CA SER A 153 2.05 -3.28 16.79
C SER A 153 2.70 -1.90 16.77
N GLY A 154 2.32 -1.04 17.72
CA GLY A 154 2.84 0.31 17.87
C GLY A 154 1.83 1.22 18.55
N GLY A 155 2.26 2.43 18.96
CA GLY A 155 1.38 3.39 19.61
C GLY A 155 0.19 3.80 18.73
N SER A 156 0.41 3.94 17.42
CA SER A 156 -0.65 4.24 16.45
C SER A 156 -1.67 3.13 16.30
N VAL A 157 -1.20 1.87 16.19
CA VAL A 157 -2.04 0.66 16.15
C VAL A 157 -2.91 0.55 17.40
N GLY A 158 -2.29 0.75 18.57
CA GLY A 158 -3.00 0.74 19.86
C GLY A 158 -4.02 1.87 19.98
N HIS A 159 -3.70 3.07 19.48
CA HIS A 159 -4.63 4.19 19.46
C HIS A 159 -5.83 3.93 18.55
N ILE A 160 -5.62 3.46 17.31
CA ILE A 160 -6.68 3.10 16.36
C ILE A 160 -7.62 2.07 16.99
N ALA A 161 -7.07 0.99 17.54
CA ALA A 161 -7.86 -0.05 18.19
C ALA A 161 -8.58 0.46 19.44
N GLY A 162 -7.93 1.29 20.26
CA GLY A 162 -8.54 1.91 21.43
C GLY A 162 -9.73 2.79 21.08
N VAL A 163 -9.66 3.58 20.01
CA VAL A 163 -10.80 4.37 19.54
C VAL A 163 -11.90 3.47 19.01
N LEU A 164 -11.60 2.64 18.01
CA LEU A 164 -12.60 1.81 17.32
C LEU A 164 -13.33 0.84 18.26
N ASN A 165 -12.59 0.20 19.17
CA ASN A 165 -13.16 -0.83 20.06
C ASN A 165 -14.13 -0.28 21.10
N ASN A 166 -14.09 1.04 21.37
CA ASN A 166 -14.93 1.70 22.38
C ASN A 166 -15.89 2.75 21.77
N LEU A 167 -15.74 3.12 20.50
CA LEU A 167 -16.56 4.18 19.89
C LEU A 167 -18.06 3.84 19.89
N GLY A 168 -18.39 2.56 19.68
CA GLY A 168 -19.76 2.04 19.73
C GLY A 168 -20.40 2.01 21.13
N GLU A 169 -19.67 2.36 22.20
CA GLU A 169 -20.27 2.54 23.53
C GLU A 169 -21.03 3.88 23.65
N PHE A 170 -20.68 4.85 22.80
CA PHE A 170 -21.25 6.21 22.82
C PHE A 170 -22.09 6.52 21.58
N THR A 171 -22.02 5.66 20.57
CA THR A 171 -22.62 5.88 19.25
C THR A 171 -23.13 4.56 18.65
N ASP A 172 -23.70 4.60 17.45
CA ASP A 172 -23.96 3.39 16.68
C ASP A 172 -22.65 2.65 16.32
N LYS A 173 -22.75 1.41 15.81
CA LYS A 173 -21.58 0.57 15.50
C LYS A 173 -20.63 1.27 14.53
N PRO A 174 -19.32 1.36 14.84
CA PRO A 174 -18.37 2.03 13.97
C PRO A 174 -18.13 1.25 12.67
N MET A 175 -17.90 2.01 11.61
CA MET A 175 -17.32 1.53 10.36
C MET A 175 -15.86 1.98 10.28
N PHE A 176 -14.97 1.05 9.95
CA PHE A 176 -13.55 1.30 9.76
C PHE A 176 -13.18 1.20 8.29
N LEU A 177 -12.78 2.32 7.67
CA LEU A 177 -12.22 2.35 6.33
C LEU A 177 -10.70 2.48 6.44
N THR A 178 -9.98 1.51 5.89
CA THR A 178 -8.53 1.42 6.12
C THR A 178 -7.76 0.96 4.90
N THR A 179 -6.47 1.21 4.87
CA THR A 179 -5.54 0.70 3.85
C THR A 179 -5.02 -0.70 4.20
N ASP A 180 -5.12 -1.12 5.45
CA ASP A 180 -4.57 -2.39 5.92
C ASP A 180 -5.27 -2.89 7.19
N ILE A 181 -5.21 -4.20 7.42
CA ILE A 181 -5.82 -4.85 8.58
C ILE A 181 -5.05 -4.47 9.86
N ILE A 182 -5.78 -4.02 10.88
CA ILE A 182 -5.25 -3.81 12.23
C ILE A 182 -5.66 -4.99 13.12
N PRO A 183 -4.74 -5.88 13.53
CA PRO A 183 -5.09 -7.11 14.24
C PRO A 183 -5.81 -6.92 15.60
N THR A 184 -5.61 -5.77 16.24
CA THR A 184 -6.18 -5.47 17.57
C THR A 184 -7.56 -4.81 17.51
N VAL A 185 -8.07 -4.51 16.32
CA VAL A 185 -9.45 -4.04 16.13
C VAL A 185 -10.39 -5.25 16.27
N LYS A 186 -11.46 -5.08 17.04
CA LYS A 186 -12.52 -6.07 17.26
C LYS A 186 -13.10 -6.56 15.92
N THR A 187 -13.20 -7.88 15.74
CA THR A 187 -13.64 -8.51 14.48
C THR A 187 -15.09 -8.22 14.11
N GLU A 188 -15.92 -7.83 15.08
CA GLU A 188 -17.31 -7.42 14.90
C GLU A 188 -17.47 -6.01 14.30
N ILE A 189 -16.38 -5.23 14.23
CA ILE A 189 -16.38 -3.90 13.62
C ILE A 189 -16.36 -4.05 12.10
N GLU A 190 -17.32 -3.42 11.44
CA GLU A 190 -17.41 -3.39 9.98
C GLU A 190 -16.15 -2.73 9.41
N THR A 191 -15.27 -3.53 8.81
CA THR A 191 -13.97 -3.08 8.32
C THR A 191 -13.86 -3.28 6.81
N HIS A 192 -13.57 -2.19 6.09
CA HIS A 192 -13.34 -2.21 4.64
C HIS A 192 -11.90 -1.82 4.35
N VAL A 193 -11.16 -2.75 3.74
CA VAL A 193 -9.78 -2.52 3.31
C VAL A 193 -9.79 -2.01 1.87
N ILE A 194 -9.42 -0.75 1.68
CA ILE A 194 -9.30 -0.09 0.38
C ILE A 194 -7.83 -0.09 -0.02
N LEU A 195 -7.50 -0.93 -1.00
CA LEU A 195 -6.13 -1.04 -1.50
C LEU A 195 -5.85 -0.03 -2.62
N PRO A 196 -4.61 0.47 -2.72
CA PRO A 196 -4.19 1.28 -3.86
C PRO A 196 -4.21 0.47 -5.15
N ASP A 197 -4.38 1.17 -6.27
CA ASP A 197 -4.11 0.60 -7.58
C ASP A 197 -2.59 0.58 -7.86
N ASN A 198 -2.19 -0.01 -8.99
CA ASN A 198 -0.77 -0.09 -9.35
C ASN A 198 -0.22 1.21 -9.96
N SER A 199 -0.93 2.33 -9.93
CA SER A 199 -0.53 3.56 -10.62
C SER A 199 0.53 4.35 -9.85
N TYR A 200 1.49 4.93 -10.56
CA TYR A 200 2.54 5.82 -10.07
C TYR A 200 3.55 5.22 -9.08
N TRP A 201 3.55 3.91 -8.81
CA TRP A 201 4.46 3.27 -7.84
C TRP A 201 5.95 3.33 -8.18
N ASP A 202 6.31 3.70 -9.41
CA ASP A 202 7.70 4.00 -9.79
C ASP A 202 8.17 5.39 -9.31
N PHE A 203 7.27 6.24 -8.82
CA PHE A 203 7.54 7.54 -8.23
C PHE A 203 7.37 7.50 -6.71
N LYS A 204 8.07 8.37 -5.99
CA LYS A 204 8.13 8.31 -4.53
C LYS A 204 6.87 8.92 -3.88
N GLU A 205 6.44 10.10 -4.33
CA GLU A 205 5.34 10.85 -3.70
C GLU A 205 4.00 10.68 -4.42
N LEU A 206 4.00 10.37 -5.71
CA LEU A 206 2.76 10.34 -6.50
C LEU A 206 1.75 9.24 -6.13
N PRO A 207 2.16 8.04 -5.64
CA PRO A 207 1.20 7.03 -5.21
C PRO A 207 0.23 7.53 -4.12
N SER A 208 0.70 8.35 -3.17
CA SER A 208 -0.19 8.85 -2.11
C SER A 208 -1.22 9.83 -2.65
N PHE A 209 -0.86 10.67 -3.62
CA PHE A 209 -1.80 11.58 -4.27
C PHE A 209 -2.88 10.84 -5.07
N GLN A 210 -2.47 9.86 -5.90
CA GLN A 210 -3.42 9.04 -6.65
C GLN A 210 -4.31 8.24 -5.70
N PHE A 211 -3.74 7.73 -4.61
CA PHE A 211 -4.48 6.91 -3.67
C PHE A 211 -5.56 7.69 -2.93
N ASN A 212 -5.34 8.97 -2.61
CA ASN A 212 -6.38 9.79 -1.98
C ASN A 212 -7.68 9.81 -2.82
N GLU A 213 -7.55 9.90 -4.15
CA GLU A 213 -8.72 9.86 -5.04
C GLU A 213 -9.39 8.48 -5.06
N VAL A 214 -8.60 7.41 -5.16
CA VAL A 214 -9.12 6.03 -5.10
C VAL A 214 -9.85 5.80 -3.78
N PHE A 215 -9.26 6.24 -2.67
CA PHE A 215 -9.84 6.09 -1.35
C PHE A 215 -11.12 6.89 -1.20
N ASP A 216 -11.15 8.16 -1.60
CA ASP A 216 -12.37 9.00 -1.54
C ASP A 216 -13.51 8.39 -2.35
N GLN A 217 -13.25 7.92 -3.57
CA GLN A 217 -14.26 7.28 -4.41
C GLN A 217 -14.84 6.01 -3.78
N ASN A 218 -13.98 5.11 -3.28
CA ASN A 218 -14.42 3.88 -2.62
C ASN A 218 -15.15 4.18 -1.31
N ALA A 219 -14.64 5.13 -0.52
CA ALA A 219 -15.28 5.54 0.72
C ALA A 219 -16.68 6.09 0.47
N ARG A 220 -16.86 6.98 -0.52
CA ARG A 220 -18.21 7.50 -0.89
C ARG A 220 -19.16 6.39 -1.30
N GLN A 221 -18.68 5.41 -2.07
CA GLN A 221 -19.50 4.28 -2.48
C GLN A 221 -19.95 3.44 -1.28
N LEU A 222 -19.06 3.17 -0.32
CA LEU A 222 -19.37 2.42 0.90
C LEU A 222 -20.29 3.19 1.87
N MET A 223 -20.26 4.52 1.80
CA MET A 223 -21.00 5.42 2.67
C MET A 223 -22.38 5.82 2.13
N ASN A 224 -22.68 5.57 0.85
CA ASN A 224 -23.77 6.20 0.10
C ASN A 224 -25.18 5.99 0.70
N ASP A 225 -25.37 4.93 1.51
CA ASP A 225 -26.66 4.56 2.10
C ASP A 225 -26.74 4.76 3.63
N LYS A 226 -25.72 5.36 4.25
CA LYS A 226 -25.62 5.46 5.73
C LYS A 226 -25.66 6.90 6.23
N LYS A 227 -26.35 7.10 7.35
CA LYS A 227 -26.28 8.37 8.12
C LYS A 227 -24.98 8.36 8.94
N ILE A 228 -24.01 9.19 8.54
CA ILE A 228 -22.63 9.08 9.01
C ILE A 228 -22.18 10.30 9.80
N ILE A 229 -21.33 10.05 10.80
CA ILE A 229 -20.44 11.05 11.40
C ILE A 229 -19.00 10.67 11.13
N ILE A 230 -18.22 11.60 10.60
CA ILE A 230 -16.83 11.35 10.20
C ILE A 230 -15.91 11.68 11.37
N HIS A 231 -15.10 10.71 11.80
CA HIS A 231 -13.94 10.92 12.66
C HIS A 231 -12.65 10.66 11.86
N LEU A 232 -11.83 11.69 11.70
CA LEU A 232 -10.56 11.59 10.99
C LEU A 232 -9.42 11.39 11.99
N SER A 233 -8.66 10.31 11.83
CA SER A 233 -7.38 10.14 12.51
C SER A 233 -6.25 10.53 11.56
N LYS A 234 -5.54 11.62 11.88
CA LYS A 234 -4.21 11.87 11.32
C LYS A 234 -3.19 11.17 12.20
N ILE A 235 -2.53 10.14 11.67
CA ILE A 235 -1.26 9.64 12.20
C ILE A 235 -0.27 9.58 11.04
#